data_AF-A0A9E5QCS1-F1
#
_entry.id   AF-A0A9E5QCS1-F1
#
_cell.length_a   1.000
_cell.length_b   1.000
_cell.length_c   1.000
_cell.angle_alpha   90.00
_cell.angle_beta   90.00
_cell.angle_gamma   90.00
#
_symmetry.space_group_name_H-M   'P 1'
#
loop_
_entity.id
_entity.type
_entity.pdbx_description
1 polymer ?
#
loop_
_entity_poly.entity_id
_entity_poly.type
_entity_poly.pdbx_seq_one_letter_code
_entity_poly.pdbx_strand_id
1 'polypeptide(L)'
;MFSYRNLMILISLISVGLLYITGSQFTYIIDLATSLSFLTAPALAYINYKLITSDQLDEEFKPKKWLIALSWIGLIFLTAFALVFFYWRFFV
;
A
#
# COMPACT_ATOMS: atom_id res chain seq x y z
N MET A 1 23.89 -3.65 -34.93
CA MET A 1 23.45 -2.39 -34.29
C MET A 1 21.93 -2.44 -34.20
N PHE A 2 21.39 -3.11 -33.17
CA PHE A 2 19.93 -3.13 -32.98
C PHE A 2 19.49 -1.70 -32.67
N SER A 3 18.66 -1.11 -33.53
CA SER A 3 18.10 0.22 -33.31
C SER A 3 17.30 0.18 -32.01
N TYR A 4 17.55 1.12 -31.08
CA TYR A 4 16.90 1.21 -29.78
C TYR A 4 15.36 1.08 -29.86
N ARG A 5 14.77 1.61 -30.93
CA ARG A 5 13.35 1.48 -31.24
C ARG A 5 12.89 0.03 -31.43
N ASN A 6 13.68 -0.80 -32.11
CA ASN A 6 13.36 -2.22 -32.31
C ASN A 6 13.48 -3.01 -31.02
N LEU A 7 14.42 -2.61 -30.14
CA LEU A 7 14.56 -3.21 -28.81
C LEU A 7 13.33 -2.93 -27.95
N MET A 8 12.85 -1.68 -27.90
CA MET A 8 11.65 -1.32 -27.13
C MET A 8 10.39 -2.08 -27.59
N ILE A 9 10.20 -2.23 -28.90
CA ILE A 9 9.08 -2.99 -29.46
C ILE A 9 9.19 -4.47 -29.05
N LEU A 10 10.38 -5.04 -29.14
CA LEU A 10 10.63 -6.43 -28.77
C LEU A 10 10.36 -6.68 -27.28
N ILE A 11 10.89 -5.82 -26.40
CA ILE A 11 10.68 -5.94 -24.95
C ILE A 11 9.19 -5.82 -24.63
N SER A 12 8.48 -4.84 -25.23
CA SER A 12 7.06 -4.65 -24.99
C SER A 12 6.22 -5.87 -25.43
N LEU A 13 6.50 -6.44 -26.61
CA LEU A 13 5.81 -7.64 -27.09
C LEU A 13 6.06 -8.85 -26.18
N ILE A 14 7.31 -9.02 -25.73
CA ILE A 14 7.68 -10.09 -24.80
C ILE A 14 6.98 -9.90 -23.45
N SER A 15 6.98 -8.68 -22.90
CA SER A 15 6.31 -8.36 -21.63
C SER A 15 4.81 -8.60 -21.68
N VAL A 16 4.13 -8.17 -22.75
CA VAL A 16 2.69 -8.41 -22.95
C VAL A 16 2.40 -9.90 -23.11
N GLY A 17 3.21 -10.63 -23.87
CA GLY A 17 3.08 -12.09 -24.01
C GLY A 17 3.25 -12.82 -22.67
N LEU A 18 4.23 -12.42 -21.86
CA LEU A 18 4.44 -12.94 -20.51
C LEU A 18 3.25 -12.64 -19.59
N LEU A 19 2.73 -11.41 -19.62
CA LEU A 19 1.55 -11.04 -18.85
C LEU A 19 0.29 -11.79 -19.30
N TYR A 20 0.17 -12.13 -20.58
CA TYR A 20 -0.97 -12.92 -21.07
C TYR A 20 -0.93 -14.36 -20.57
N ILE A 21 0.25 -14.98 -20.56
CA ILE A 21 0.43 -16.38 -20.11
C ILE A 21 0.39 -16.49 -18.58
N THR A 22 1.00 -15.52 -17.89
CA THR A 22 1.20 -15.53 -16.42
C THR A 22 0.21 -14.61 -15.69
N GLY A 23 -0.76 -14.02 -16.39
CA GLY A 23 -1.63 -12.97 -15.88
C GLY A 23 -2.35 -13.35 -14.58
N SER A 24 -2.84 -14.59 -14.48
CA SER A 24 -3.51 -15.09 -13.27
C SER A 24 -2.59 -15.13 -12.04
N GLN A 25 -1.32 -15.53 -12.21
CA GLN A 25 -0.32 -15.54 -11.14
C GLN A 25 0.08 -14.12 -10.76
N PHE A 26 0.17 -13.22 -11.75
CA PHE A 26 0.49 -11.82 -11.51
C PHE A 26 -0.64 -11.12 -10.73
N THR A 27 -1.89 -11.35 -11.11
CA THR A 27 -3.07 -10.88 -10.36
C THR A 27 -3.03 -11.42 -8.93
N TYR A 28 -2.73 -12.71 -8.72
CA TYR A 28 -2.62 -13.28 -7.38
C TYR A 28 -1.56 -12.59 -6.51
N ILE A 29 -0.37 -12.30 -7.07
CA ILE A 29 0.70 -11.60 -6.33
C ILE A 29 0.26 -10.18 -5.96
N ILE A 30 -0.35 -9.45 -6.88
CA ILE A 30 -0.88 -8.10 -6.61
C ILE A 30 -1.93 -8.17 -5.52
N ASP A 31 -2.88 -9.09 -5.65
CA ASP A 31 -3.96 -9.32 -4.71
C ASP A 31 -3.44 -9.62 -3.30
N LEU A 32 -2.41 -10.46 -3.18
CA LEU A 32 -1.75 -10.72 -1.90
C LEU A 32 -1.07 -9.47 -1.35
N ALA A 33 -0.28 -8.76 -2.17
CA ALA A 33 0.43 -7.56 -1.75
C ALA A 33 -0.54 -6.48 -1.26
N THR A 34 -1.59 -6.19 -2.02
CA THR A 34 -2.63 -5.22 -1.68
C THR A 34 -3.36 -5.62 -0.40
N SER A 35 -3.70 -6.91 -0.23
CA SER A 35 -4.34 -7.40 0.99
C SER A 35 -3.46 -7.23 2.22
N LEU A 36 -2.17 -7.60 2.09
CA LEU A 36 -1.20 -7.44 3.16
C LEU A 36 -0.97 -5.96 3.50
N SER A 37 -0.87 -5.08 2.50
CA SER A 37 -0.75 -3.64 2.70
C SER A 37 -1.95 -3.06 3.44
N PHE A 38 -3.18 -3.42 3.06
CA PHE A 38 -4.36 -2.93 3.78
C PHE A 38 -4.47 -3.47 5.20
N LEU A 39 -4.08 -4.73 5.42
CA LEU A 39 -4.05 -5.33 6.76
C LEU A 39 -3.00 -4.66 7.66
N THR A 40 -1.83 -4.34 7.11
CA THR A 40 -0.71 -3.76 7.88
C THR A 40 -0.83 -2.26 8.08
N ALA A 41 -1.55 -1.54 7.21
CA ALA A 41 -1.61 -0.08 7.26
C ALA A 41 -2.16 0.50 8.58
N PRO A 42 -3.24 -0.03 9.21
CA PRO A 42 -3.70 0.43 10.52
C PRO A 42 -2.66 0.21 11.63
N ALA A 43 -1.97 -0.93 11.61
CA ALA A 43 -0.92 -1.24 12.58
C ALA A 43 0.27 -0.28 12.44
N LEU A 44 0.72 -0.02 11.21
CA LEU A 44 1.79 0.94 10.93
C LEU A 44 1.40 2.37 11.31
N ALA A 45 0.17 2.78 11.02
CA ALA A 45 -0.35 4.10 11.40
C ALA A 45 -0.35 4.27 12.93
N TYR A 46 -0.79 3.26 13.68
CA TYR A 46 -0.78 3.29 15.14
C TYR A 46 0.65 3.34 15.71
N ILE A 47 1.57 2.55 15.17
CA ILE A 47 2.99 2.59 15.57
C ILE A 47 3.57 3.97 15.32
N ASN A 48 3.30 4.57 14.16
CA ASN A 48 3.80 5.90 13.82
C ASN A 48 3.23 6.97 14.76
N TYR A 49 1.93 6.92 15.04
CA TYR A 49 1.27 7.79 16.02
C TYR A 49 1.90 7.68 17.42
N LYS A 50 2.13 6.45 17.90
CA LYS A 50 2.73 6.20 19.21
C LYS A 50 4.19 6.68 19.27
N LEU A 51 4.95 6.46 18.20
CA LEU A 51 6.35 6.89 18.11
C LEU A 51 6.46 8.41 18.18
N ILE A 52 5.66 9.13 17.38
CA ILE A 52 5.73 10.58 17.28
C ILE A 52 5.15 11.31 18.50
N THR A 53 4.32 10.61 19.30
CA THR A 53 3.75 11.11 20.56
C THR A 53 4.54 10.61 21.78
N SER A 54 5.59 9.82 21.58
CA SER A 54 6.38 9.27 22.70
C SER A 54 7.15 10.34 23.46
N ASP A 55 7.46 10.04 24.72
CA ASP A 55 8.22 10.94 25.61
C ASP A 55 9.70 11.06 25.23
N GLN A 56 10.15 10.33 24.21
CA GLN A 56 11.53 10.36 23.72
C GLN A 56 11.80 11.53 22.76
N LEU A 57 10.75 12.23 22.31
CA LEU A 57 10.85 13.40 21.44
C LEU A 57 10.74 14.69 22.26
N ASP A 58 11.67 15.62 22.03
CA ASP A 58 11.61 16.95 22.64
C ASP A 58 10.29 17.64 22.26
N GLU A 59 9.73 18.43 23.19
CA GLU A 59 8.40 19.06 23.03
C GLU A 59 8.29 19.93 21.77
N GLU A 60 9.40 20.46 21.27
CA GLU A 60 9.47 21.27 20.06
C GLU A 60 9.22 20.47 18.77
N PHE A 61 9.53 19.16 18.77
CA PHE A 61 9.28 18.25 17.65
C PHE A 61 7.97 17.48 17.77
N LYS A 62 7.24 17.63 18.89
CA LYS A 62 5.95 16.97 19.07
C LYS A 62 4.91 17.54 18.09
N PRO A 63 4.04 16.68 17.52
CA PRO A 63 3.05 17.11 16.54
C PRO A 63 2.02 18.03 17.19
N LYS A 64 1.60 19.06 16.43
CA LYS A 64 0.54 19.98 16.87
C LYS A 64 -0.77 19.20 17.09
N LYS A 65 -1.64 19.70 17.99
CA LYS A 65 -2.94 19.05 18.31
C LYS A 65 -3.82 18.73 17.09
N TRP A 66 -3.76 19.55 16.03
CA TRP A 66 -4.46 19.28 14.77
C TRP A 66 -3.91 18.06 14.01
N LEU A 67 -2.59 17.86 14.02
CA LEU A 67 -1.96 16.68 13.40
C LEU A 67 -2.34 15.39 14.14
N ILE A 68 -2.49 15.46 15.46
CA ILE A 68 -3.01 14.35 16.27
C ILE A 68 -4.44 14.01 15.84
N ALA A 69 -5.32 15.00 15.72
CA ALA A 69 -6.69 14.78 15.25
C ALA A 69 -6.72 14.19 13.82
N LEU A 70 -5.89 14.70 12.92
CA LEU A 70 -5.77 14.18 11.56
C LEU A 70 -5.27 12.73 11.54
N SER A 71 -4.30 12.39 12.40
CA SER A 71 -3.79 11.03 12.54
C SER A 71 -4.88 10.07 13.03
N TRP A 72 -5.69 10.48 14.01
CA TRP A 72 -6.83 9.69 14.48
C TRP A 72 -7.90 9.50 13.39
N ILE A 73 -8.25 10.55 12.65
CA ILE A 73 -9.18 10.45 11.51
C ILE A 73 -8.64 9.48 10.46
N GLY A 74 -7.35 9.60 10.13
CA GLY A 74 -6.67 8.70 9.20
C GLY A 74 -6.71 7.26 9.68
N LEU A 75 -6.39 7.00 10.96
CA LEU A 75 -6.41 5.66 11.53
C LEU A 75 -7.81 5.02 11.47
N ILE A 76 -8.86 5.77 11.81
CA ILE A 76 -10.25 5.32 11.69
C ILE A 76 -10.58 4.99 10.23
N PHE A 77 -10.22 5.89 9.31
CA PHE A 77 -10.44 5.70 7.88
C PHE A 77 -9.72 4.45 7.33
N LEU A 78 -8.44 4.28 7.65
CA LEU A 78 -7.62 3.12 7.27
C LEU A 78 -8.21 1.82 7.82
N THR A 79 -8.66 1.83 9.07
CA THR A 79 -9.26 0.66 9.72
C THR A 79 -10.60 0.30 9.06
N ALA A 80 -11.47 1.29 8.83
CA ALA A 80 -12.74 1.07 8.14
C ALA A 80 -12.53 0.55 6.71
N PHE A 81 -11.57 1.13 5.98
CA PHE A 81 -11.22 0.69 4.63
C PHE A 81 -10.71 -0.75 4.62
N ALA A 82 -9.84 -1.12 5.58
CA ALA A 82 -9.36 -2.49 5.72
C ALA A 82 -10.50 -3.48 6.01
N LEU A 83 -11.47 -3.11 6.87
CA LEU A 83 -12.65 -3.93 7.16
C LEU A 83 -13.54 -4.12 5.92
N VAL A 84 -13.80 -3.05 5.16
CA VAL A 84 -14.59 -3.11 3.92
C VAL A 84 -13.88 -3.99 2.88
N PHE A 85 -12.56 -3.83 2.73
CA PHE A 85 -11.76 -4.66 1.83
C PHE A 85 -11.83 -6.14 2.23
N PHE A 86 -11.68 -6.44 3.53
CA PHE A 86 -11.76 -7.81 4.03
C PHE A 86 -13.15 -8.41 3.81
N TYR A 87 -14.21 -7.64 4.09
CA TYR A 87 -15.58 -8.07 3.83
C TYR A 87 -15.79 -8.40 2.35
N TRP A 88 -15.39 -7.50 1.45
CA TRP A 88 -15.50 -7.73 0.01
C TRP A 88 -14.72 -8.99 -0.39
N ARG A 89 -13.47 -9.12 0.04
CA ARG A 89 -12.60 -10.21 -0.40
C ARG A 89 -13.07 -11.61 0.01
N PHE A 90 -13.66 -11.76 1.19
CA PHE A 90 -14.03 -13.06 1.74
C PHE A 90 -15.51 -13.42 1.55
N PHE A 91 -16.40 -12.43 1.40
CA PHE A 91 -17.85 -12.67 1.33
C PHE A 91 -18.48 -12.36 -0.03
N VAL A 92 -17.77 -11.67 -0.94
CA VAL A 92 -18.24 -11.34 -2.30
C VAL A 92 -17.29 -11.95 -3.33
#